data_AF-A0A4Z1IAP5-F1
#
_entry.id   AF-A0A4Z1IAP5-F1
#
_cell.length_a   1.000
_cell.length_b   1.000
_cell.length_c   1.000
_cell.angle_alpha   90.00
_cell.angle_beta   90.00
_cell.angle_gamma   90.00
#
_symmetry.space_group_name_H-M   'P 1'
#
loop_
_entity.id
_entity.type
_entity.pdbx_description
1 polymer ?
#
loop_
_entity_poly.entity_id
_entity_poly.type
_entity_poly.pdbx_seq_one_letter_code
_entity_poly.pdbx_strand_id
1 'polypeptide(L)'
;MDRLRHEFNDCPLQDVEGNPRVFQSTLEHSGVNDGDIEEINAILPDIDADHIVNIKLKYDSIRARIESDLQAKNKKVNKVTAEVQTVWGIEDSNTFQAPHNKEKTKTRIVASTQAVDTVQAVPKVSAVEKFDATTTELQIKVDIKTLGIFTSMYSDPDGGQDTGTVSWKDFRRAMRKAGFESWEGRGSAVEFQPVAHLDWGDSKKIGCHRPHPDPYFDLIQLRGLGKRLNKHFGFNRNTFVLKE
;
A
#
# COMPACT_ATOMS: atom_id res chain seq x y z
N MET A 1 62.37 -15.98 -4.78
CA MET A 1 62.28 -16.06 -3.30
C MET A 1 61.28 -14.99 -2.82
N ASP A 2 59.97 -15.09 -2.96
CA ASP A 2 59.07 -16.26 -3.05
C ASP A 2 59.03 -17.11 -1.79
N ARG A 3 58.19 -16.66 -0.84
CA ARG A 3 57.43 -17.36 0.23
C ARG A 3 56.65 -16.25 0.96
N LEU A 4 55.35 -16.34 1.23
CA LEU A 4 54.32 -17.33 0.90
C LEU A 4 52.99 -16.62 0.63
N ARG A 5 52.11 -17.24 -0.18
CA ARG A 5 50.71 -16.83 -0.28
C ARG A 5 49.87 -17.63 0.72
N HIS A 6 48.88 -16.96 1.31
CA HIS A 6 47.60 -17.53 1.72
C HIS A 6 46.56 -16.53 1.22
N GLU A 7 45.76 -16.84 0.19
CA GLU A 7 44.74 -17.91 0.15
C GLU A 7 43.64 -17.68 1.21
N PHE A 8 43.07 -16.47 1.19
CA PHE A 8 41.65 -16.29 1.51
C PHE A 8 40.80 -16.84 0.36
N ASN A 9 40.82 -18.17 0.21
CA ASN A 9 39.93 -18.90 -0.66
C ASN A 9 38.65 -19.28 0.10
N ASP A 10 37.54 -19.26 -0.63
CA ASP A 10 36.39 -20.14 -0.42
C ASP A 10 35.86 -20.27 1.02
N CYS A 11 35.14 -19.24 1.49
CA CYS A 11 33.97 -19.53 2.32
C CYS A 11 32.96 -20.28 1.45
N PRO A 12 32.66 -21.57 1.70
CA PRO A 12 31.61 -22.25 0.97
C PRO A 12 30.27 -21.58 1.30
N LEU A 13 29.49 -21.29 0.26
CA LEU A 13 28.05 -21.10 0.44
C LEU A 13 27.51 -22.44 0.97
N GLN A 14 27.25 -22.50 2.28
CA GLN A 14 26.51 -23.64 2.85
C GLN A 14 25.12 -23.63 2.24
N ASP A 15 24.75 -24.72 1.58
CA ASP A 15 23.47 -24.85 0.91
C ASP A 15 22.34 -24.62 1.91
N VAL A 16 21.44 -23.69 1.57
CA VAL A 16 20.18 -23.48 2.32
C VAL A 16 19.13 -24.53 1.95
N GLU A 17 19.57 -25.80 1.89
CA GLU A 17 18.69 -26.93 2.15
C GLU A 17 18.28 -26.87 3.63
N GLY A 18 17.09 -26.34 3.88
CA GLY A 18 16.55 -26.22 5.23
C GLY A 18 16.44 -27.60 5.87
N ASN A 19 17.30 -27.87 6.87
CA ASN A 19 17.46 -29.19 7.51
C ASN A 19 16.09 -29.85 7.79
N PRO A 20 15.71 -30.91 7.04
CA PRO A 20 14.33 -31.40 7.03
C PRO A 20 13.88 -31.93 8.40
N ARG A 21 14.83 -32.38 9.23
CA ARG A 21 14.57 -32.84 10.60
C ARG A 21 14.00 -31.74 11.50
N VAL A 22 14.40 -30.49 11.30
CA VAL A 22 13.91 -29.34 12.09
C VAL A 22 12.47 -29.01 11.70
N PHE A 23 12.12 -29.13 10.42
CA PHE A 23 10.76 -28.93 9.94
C PHE A 23 9.82 -30.06 10.38
N GLN A 24 10.24 -31.32 10.29
CA GLN A 24 9.44 -32.48 10.72
C GLN A 24 9.05 -32.39 12.20
N SER A 25 10.01 -32.22 13.12
CA SER A 25 9.69 -32.08 14.55
C SER A 25 8.88 -30.83 14.92
N THR A 26 8.77 -29.84 14.01
CA THR A 26 7.88 -28.68 14.18
C THR A 26 6.46 -29.01 13.71
N LEU A 27 6.28 -29.79 12.64
CA LEU A 27 4.97 -30.27 12.16
C LEU A 27 4.33 -31.27 13.12
N GLU A 28 5.11 -32.22 13.65
CA GLU A 28 4.63 -33.21 14.63
C GLU A 28 3.98 -32.54 15.85
N HIS A 29 4.50 -31.40 16.28
CA HIS A 29 3.97 -30.63 17.41
C HIS A 29 2.73 -29.77 17.09
N SER A 30 2.39 -29.60 15.81
CA SER A 30 1.19 -28.86 15.37
C SER A 30 0.02 -29.76 14.99
N GLY A 31 0.20 -31.09 15.02
CA GLY A 31 -0.85 -32.07 14.71
C GLY A 31 -1.11 -32.26 13.21
N VAL A 32 -0.22 -31.76 12.35
CA VAL A 32 -0.24 -31.99 10.90
C VAL A 32 0.35 -33.37 10.61
N ASN A 33 -0.43 -34.24 9.99
CA ASN A 33 -0.10 -35.61 9.63
C ASN A 33 0.33 -35.66 8.16
N ASP A 34 1.05 -36.71 7.73
CA ASP A 34 1.49 -36.84 6.33
C ASP A 34 0.32 -36.81 5.33
N GLY A 35 -0.86 -37.32 5.72
CA GLY A 35 -2.08 -37.26 4.90
C GLY A 35 -2.63 -35.83 4.69
N ASP A 36 -2.44 -34.93 5.64
CA ASP A 36 -2.81 -33.51 5.49
C ASP A 36 -1.88 -32.80 4.48
N ILE A 37 -0.63 -33.28 4.36
CA ILE A 37 0.34 -32.81 3.37
C ILE A 37 -0.03 -33.33 1.96
N GLU A 38 -0.47 -34.58 1.85
CA GLU A 38 -0.99 -35.13 0.59
C GLU A 38 -2.26 -34.41 0.12
N GLU A 39 -3.19 -34.05 1.01
CA GLU A 39 -4.38 -33.26 0.63
C GLU A 39 -4.02 -31.85 0.16
N ILE A 40 -3.06 -31.18 0.80
CA ILE A 40 -2.53 -29.89 0.31
C ILE A 40 -1.92 -30.02 -1.08
N ASN A 41 -1.14 -31.08 -1.33
CA ASN A 41 -0.54 -31.34 -2.64
C ASN A 41 -1.58 -31.69 -3.72
N ALA A 42 -2.72 -32.30 -3.34
CA ALA A 42 -3.84 -32.56 -4.25
C ALA A 42 -4.69 -31.30 -4.55
N ILE A 43 -4.61 -30.25 -3.71
CA ILE A 43 -5.31 -28.98 -3.88
C ILE A 43 -4.49 -27.97 -4.70
N LEU A 44 -3.15 -28.08 -4.72
CA LEU A 44 -2.34 -27.36 -5.71
C LEU A 44 -2.55 -28.01 -7.10
N PRO A 45 -3.03 -27.27 -8.12
CA PRO A 45 -3.00 -27.79 -9.48
C PRO A 45 -1.55 -27.94 -9.93
N ASP A 46 -1.27 -29.01 -10.68
CA ASP A 46 0.02 -29.25 -11.32
C ASP A 46 0.49 -27.98 -12.04
N ILE A 47 1.57 -27.36 -11.55
CA ILE A 47 2.06 -26.10 -12.11
C ILE A 47 2.81 -26.43 -13.40
N ASP A 48 2.05 -26.45 -14.48
CA ASP A 48 2.48 -26.71 -15.86
C ASP A 48 3.90 -26.20 -16.14
N ALA A 49 4.74 -27.07 -16.70
CA ALA A 49 6.14 -26.78 -17.00
C ALA A 49 6.28 -25.54 -17.88
N ASP A 50 5.36 -25.33 -18.83
CA ASP A 50 5.34 -24.13 -19.67
C ASP A 50 5.01 -22.86 -18.86
N HIS A 51 4.21 -22.95 -17.79
CA HIS A 51 4.01 -21.83 -16.86
C HIS A 51 5.31 -21.47 -16.14
N ILE A 52 6.07 -22.46 -15.67
CA ILE A 52 7.37 -22.26 -14.99
C ILE A 52 8.40 -21.67 -15.97
N VAL A 53 8.46 -22.14 -17.21
CA VAL A 53 9.32 -21.58 -18.27
C VAL A 53 8.92 -20.14 -18.59
N ASN A 54 7.63 -19.86 -18.75
CA ASN A 54 7.12 -18.50 -18.98
C ASN A 54 7.41 -17.55 -17.81
N ILE A 55 7.43 -18.03 -16.56
CA ILE A 55 7.86 -17.25 -15.39
C ILE A 55 9.36 -16.91 -15.50
N LYS A 56 10.22 -17.89 -15.79
CA LYS A 56 11.68 -17.69 -15.91
C LYS A 56 12.01 -16.67 -17.01
N LEU A 57 11.44 -16.85 -18.21
CA LEU A 57 11.61 -15.91 -19.33
C LEU A 57 11.16 -14.47 -19.01
N LYS A 58 10.10 -14.29 -18.22
CA LYS A 58 9.68 -12.96 -17.73
C LYS A 58 10.71 -12.34 -16.78
N TYR A 59 11.26 -13.12 -15.84
CA TYR A 59 12.31 -12.64 -14.94
C TYR A 59 13.59 -12.25 -15.67
N ASP A 60 14.04 -13.05 -16.63
CA ASP A 60 15.28 -12.77 -17.37
C ASP A 60 15.12 -11.57 -18.31
N SER A 61 13.95 -11.40 -18.94
CA SER A 61 13.60 -10.18 -19.70
C SER A 61 13.60 -8.92 -18.81
N ILE A 62 13.10 -9.02 -17.58
CA ILE A 62 13.13 -7.92 -16.60
C ILE A 62 14.57 -7.60 -16.17
N ARG A 63 15.41 -8.61 -15.92
CA ARG A 63 16.84 -8.45 -15.58
C ARG A 63 17.61 -7.74 -16.69
N ALA A 64 17.52 -8.24 -17.92
CA ALA A 64 18.18 -7.65 -19.09
C ALA A 64 17.77 -6.19 -19.32
N ARG A 65 16.49 -5.83 -19.08
CA ARG A 65 16.04 -4.42 -19.14
C ARG A 65 16.68 -3.56 -18.04
N ILE A 66 16.77 -4.06 -16.80
CA ILE A 66 17.39 -3.34 -15.68
C ILE A 66 18.88 -3.11 -15.95
N GLU A 67 19.59 -4.12 -16.46
CA GLU A 67 21.01 -4.02 -16.82
C GLU A 67 21.23 -3.01 -17.95
N SER A 68 20.38 -3.03 -18.99
CA SER A 68 20.41 -2.04 -20.08
C SER A 68 20.17 -0.62 -19.56
N ASP A 69 19.19 -0.42 -18.68
CA ASP A 69 18.93 0.87 -18.01
C ASP A 69 20.12 1.34 -17.16
N LEU A 70 20.83 0.43 -16.48
CA LEU A 70 22.03 0.75 -15.69
C LEU A 70 23.22 1.10 -16.59
N GLN A 71 23.45 0.36 -17.67
CA GLN A 71 24.48 0.67 -18.66
C GLN A 71 24.20 2.01 -19.36
N ALA A 72 22.94 2.30 -19.70
CA ALA A 72 22.54 3.59 -20.27
C ALA A 72 22.77 4.76 -19.30
N LYS A 73 22.51 4.58 -17.99
CA LYS A 73 22.82 5.56 -16.94
C LYS A 73 24.33 5.76 -16.80
N ASN A 74 25.12 4.71 -16.68
CA ASN A 74 26.59 4.80 -16.59
C ASN A 74 27.20 5.44 -17.85
N LYS A 75 26.70 5.12 -19.05
CA LYS A 75 27.13 5.77 -20.31
C LYS A 75 26.73 7.25 -20.39
N LYS A 76 25.63 7.65 -19.73
CA LYS A 76 25.22 9.06 -19.60
C LYS A 76 26.11 9.81 -18.60
N VAL A 77 26.46 9.18 -17.47
CA VAL A 77 27.43 9.72 -16.50
C VAL A 77 28.80 9.87 -17.17
N ASN A 78 29.31 8.84 -17.86
CA ASN A 78 30.60 8.91 -18.55
C ASN A 78 30.63 9.90 -19.74
N LYS A 79 29.49 10.46 -20.16
CA LYS A 79 29.40 11.56 -21.16
C LYS A 79 29.34 12.95 -20.51
N VAL A 80 29.05 13.04 -19.21
CA VAL A 80 29.10 14.28 -18.42
C VAL A 80 30.27 14.13 -17.45
N THR A 81 31.46 14.54 -17.90
CA THR A 81 32.75 14.33 -17.22
C THR A 81 32.64 14.47 -15.71
N ALA A 82 32.99 13.41 -14.99
CA ALA A 82 32.77 13.33 -13.56
C ALA A 82 33.78 14.17 -12.77
N GLU A 83 33.41 15.39 -12.40
CA GLU A 83 33.95 16.03 -11.20
C GLU A 83 33.32 15.34 -9.99
N VAL A 84 34.06 14.41 -9.39
CA VAL A 84 33.62 13.70 -8.18
C VAL A 84 33.74 14.66 -7.00
N GLN A 85 32.61 15.09 -6.45
CA GLN A 85 32.56 15.91 -5.24
C GLN A 85 33.15 15.12 -4.05
N THR A 86 34.39 15.47 -3.68
CA THR A 86 35.14 14.85 -2.57
C THR A 86 34.98 15.56 -1.22
N VAL A 87 34.26 16.69 -1.18
CA VAL A 87 34.00 17.47 0.04
C VAL A 87 32.50 17.67 0.25
N TRP A 88 32.01 17.26 1.42
CA TRP A 88 30.68 17.59 1.92
C TRP A 88 30.78 18.81 2.84
N GLY A 89 30.29 19.96 2.36
CA GLY A 89 30.17 21.19 3.15
C GLY A 89 31.35 22.15 3.04
N ILE A 90 31.27 23.07 2.08
CA ILE A 90 31.36 24.50 2.39
C ILE A 90 30.05 25.12 1.89
N GLU A 91 29.56 26.14 2.61
CA GLU A 91 28.35 26.87 2.28
C GLU A 91 28.66 28.06 1.33
N ASP A 92 27.99 28.11 0.19
CA ASP A 92 27.99 29.29 -0.69
C ASP A 92 26.57 29.55 -1.19
N SER A 93 26.06 30.76 -0.91
CA SER A 93 24.66 31.10 -1.12
C SER A 93 24.38 31.55 -2.55
N ASN A 94 23.77 30.69 -3.38
CA ASN A 94 23.15 31.13 -4.64
C ASN A 94 21.82 30.40 -4.91
N THR A 95 20.84 31.14 -5.45
CA THR A 95 19.44 30.70 -5.53
C THR A 95 19.19 29.74 -6.70
N PHE A 96 18.88 28.48 -6.39
CA PHE A 96 18.53 27.49 -7.41
C PHE A 96 17.01 27.38 -7.59
N GLN A 97 16.49 27.85 -8.73
CA GLN A 97 15.12 27.55 -9.17
C GLN A 97 15.12 26.32 -10.09
N ALA A 98 14.18 25.40 -9.88
CA ALA A 98 13.94 24.24 -10.74
C ALA A 98 12.58 24.39 -11.48
N PRO A 99 12.53 24.22 -12.81
CA PRO A 99 11.30 24.37 -13.59
C PRO A 99 10.36 23.15 -13.49
N HIS A 100 9.08 23.35 -13.86
CA HIS A 100 7.99 22.44 -13.52
C HIS A 100 7.89 21.15 -14.38
N ASN A 101 7.13 20.19 -13.83
CA ASN A 101 6.30 19.17 -14.48
C ASN A 101 6.95 18.22 -15.50
N LYS A 102 6.84 16.91 -15.21
CA LYS A 102 6.65 15.85 -16.23
C LYS A 102 5.62 14.83 -15.75
N GLU A 103 4.42 14.90 -16.33
CA GLU A 103 3.33 13.94 -16.16
C GLU A 103 3.76 12.49 -16.43
N LYS A 104 3.03 11.52 -15.85
CA LYS A 104 3.06 10.12 -16.25
C LYS A 104 1.65 9.61 -16.54
N THR A 105 1.36 9.46 -17.82
CA THR A 105 0.06 9.04 -18.36
C THR A 105 -0.36 7.66 -17.86
N LYS A 106 -1.64 7.51 -17.51
CA LYS A 106 -2.29 6.24 -17.17
C LYS A 106 -2.96 5.65 -18.42
N THR A 107 -2.53 4.48 -18.86
CA THR A 107 -3.15 3.78 -20.01
C THR A 107 -4.25 2.82 -19.53
N ARG A 108 -5.47 2.94 -20.09
CA ARG A 108 -6.60 2.01 -19.87
C ARG A 108 -7.33 1.76 -21.20
N ILE A 109 -7.22 0.55 -21.73
CA ILE A 109 -8.02 -0.02 -22.83
C ILE A 109 -8.10 -1.53 -22.47
N VAL A 110 -9.23 -2.24 -22.29
CA VAL A 110 -10.62 -2.23 -22.83
C VAL A 110 -10.80 -3.13 -24.07
N ALA A 111 -11.08 -4.41 -23.77
CA ALA A 111 -11.95 -5.39 -24.43
C ALA A 111 -12.13 -5.46 -25.97
N SER A 112 -11.97 -6.69 -26.48
CA SER A 112 -12.73 -7.31 -27.60
C SER A 112 -12.52 -8.84 -27.51
N THR A 113 -13.37 -9.81 -27.84
CA THR A 113 -14.83 -10.03 -28.07
C THR A 113 -14.95 -11.12 -29.14
N GLN A 114 -15.40 -12.33 -28.78
CA GLN A 114 -16.04 -13.39 -29.61
C GLN A 114 -16.42 -14.54 -28.63
N ALA A 115 -17.66 -15.07 -28.51
CA ALA A 115 -18.67 -15.56 -29.47
C ALA A 115 -18.34 -16.98 -30.00
N VAL A 116 -19.22 -17.99 -30.05
CA VAL A 116 -20.69 -18.16 -29.75
C VAL A 116 -20.98 -19.66 -29.45
N ASP A 117 -22.11 -20.14 -28.90
CA ASP A 117 -23.37 -19.47 -28.48
C ASP A 117 -23.69 -19.71 -26.97
N THR A 118 -24.72 -20.39 -26.41
CA THR A 118 -25.86 -21.19 -26.92
C THR A 118 -27.07 -21.11 -25.96
N VAL A 119 -28.30 -21.31 -26.48
CA VAL A 119 -29.60 -21.30 -25.76
C VAL A 119 -29.74 -22.42 -24.67
N GLN A 120 -30.58 -22.30 -23.62
CA GLN A 120 -31.99 -21.86 -23.65
C GLN A 120 -32.59 -21.45 -22.27
N ALA A 121 -33.72 -20.72 -22.34
CA ALA A 121 -34.73 -20.44 -21.29
C ALA A 121 -34.49 -19.31 -20.27
N VAL A 122 -35.55 -18.51 -20.04
CA VAL A 122 -35.70 -17.46 -19.01
C VAL A 122 -37.14 -17.54 -18.48
N PRO A 123 -37.42 -17.25 -17.19
CA PRO A 123 -37.96 -15.92 -16.90
C PRO A 123 -37.60 -15.32 -15.51
N LYS A 124 -37.01 -14.12 -15.55
CA LYS A 124 -37.49 -12.92 -14.84
C LYS A 124 -37.92 -13.03 -13.36
N VAL A 125 -37.07 -12.53 -12.46
CA VAL A 125 -37.49 -11.65 -11.36
C VAL A 125 -36.46 -10.55 -11.12
N SER A 126 -36.91 -9.33 -10.82
CA SER A 126 -36.04 -8.22 -10.43
C SER A 126 -35.87 -8.20 -8.92
N ALA A 127 -34.63 -8.09 -8.44
CA ALA A 127 -34.32 -7.73 -7.06
C ALA A 127 -33.32 -6.56 -7.08
N VAL A 128 -33.80 -5.36 -6.81
CA VAL A 128 -32.93 -4.22 -6.46
C VAL A 128 -32.69 -4.31 -4.96
N GLU A 129 -31.49 -4.74 -4.57
CA GLU A 129 -31.11 -4.73 -3.15
C GLU A 129 -30.84 -3.30 -2.69
N LYS A 130 -31.92 -2.67 -2.23
CA LYS A 130 -31.88 -1.51 -1.34
C LYS A 130 -31.13 -1.93 -0.07
N PHE A 131 -29.91 -1.43 0.13
CA PHE A 131 -29.23 -1.58 1.42
C PHE A 131 -29.77 -0.54 2.40
N ASP A 132 -30.98 -0.80 2.90
CA ASP A 132 -31.76 0.09 3.76
C ASP A 132 -32.03 -0.64 5.08
N ALA A 133 -31.02 -0.63 5.96
CA ALA A 133 -30.96 -1.45 7.16
C ALA A 133 -30.65 -0.58 8.39
N THR A 134 -31.68 -0.36 9.22
CA THR A 134 -31.68 0.53 10.38
C THR A 134 -30.72 0.09 11.49
N THR A 135 -29.43 0.37 11.30
CA THR A 135 -28.48 0.52 12.40
C THR A 135 -28.65 1.93 12.97
N THR A 136 -28.49 2.11 14.29
CA THR A 136 -28.44 3.44 14.90
C THR A 136 -27.24 4.19 14.31
N GLU A 137 -27.45 5.04 13.31
CA GLU A 137 -26.36 5.74 12.65
C GLU A 137 -25.65 6.66 13.64
N LEU A 138 -24.37 6.37 13.89
CA LEU A 138 -23.50 7.19 14.71
C LEU A 138 -23.36 8.58 14.07
N GLN A 139 -24.03 9.60 14.60
CA GLN A 139 -23.98 10.96 14.06
C GLN A 139 -23.08 11.87 14.92
N ILE A 140 -21.91 12.20 14.40
CA ILE A 140 -20.94 13.09 15.02
C ILE A 140 -21.11 14.50 14.43
N LYS A 141 -21.63 15.44 15.24
CA LYS A 141 -21.83 16.85 14.83
C LYS A 141 -20.48 17.59 14.73
N VAL A 142 -20.09 17.98 13.53
CA VAL A 142 -18.80 18.66 13.22
C VAL A 142 -18.99 19.93 12.38
N ASP A 143 -18.01 20.85 12.36
CA ASP A 143 -18.11 22.06 11.54
C ASP A 143 -17.84 21.80 10.04
N ILE A 144 -18.33 22.70 9.17
CA ILE A 144 -18.26 22.60 7.70
C ILE A 144 -16.86 22.18 7.20
N LYS A 145 -15.79 22.75 7.76
CA LYS A 145 -14.40 22.45 7.37
C LYS A 145 -13.99 21.01 7.73
N THR A 146 -14.48 20.49 8.84
CA THR A 146 -14.25 19.10 9.28
C THR A 146 -15.11 18.13 8.47
N LEU A 147 -16.37 18.50 8.20
CA LEU A 147 -17.29 17.73 7.36
C LEU A 147 -16.73 17.55 5.95
N GLY A 148 -16.14 18.59 5.34
CA GLY A 148 -15.49 18.48 4.03
C GLY A 148 -14.30 17.52 4.02
N ILE A 149 -13.49 17.51 5.08
CA ILE A 149 -12.34 16.60 5.23
C ILE A 149 -12.79 15.14 5.34
N PHE A 150 -13.82 14.85 6.14
CA PHE A 150 -14.36 13.48 6.21
C PHE A 150 -15.11 13.08 4.94
N THR A 151 -15.87 14.00 4.33
CA THR A 151 -16.51 13.75 3.01
C THR A 151 -15.48 13.33 1.97
N SER A 152 -14.33 14.01 1.90
CA SER A 152 -13.22 13.67 0.99
C SER A 152 -12.69 12.24 1.15
N MET A 153 -12.69 11.68 2.37
CA MET A 153 -12.29 10.29 2.62
C MET A 153 -13.27 9.27 2.01
N TYR A 154 -14.53 9.66 1.82
CA TYR A 154 -15.64 8.78 1.40
C TYR A 154 -16.33 9.20 0.08
N SER A 155 -15.87 10.25 -0.60
CA SER A 155 -16.28 10.57 -1.98
C SER A 155 -15.95 9.44 -2.94
N ASP A 156 -16.68 9.29 -4.04
CA ASP A 156 -16.32 8.38 -5.13
C ASP A 156 -15.14 8.92 -5.97
N PRO A 157 -14.42 8.09 -6.73
CA PRO A 157 -13.33 8.54 -7.60
C PRO A 157 -13.80 9.01 -8.99
N ASP A 158 -15.08 8.80 -9.30
CA ASP A 158 -15.70 9.10 -10.61
C ASP A 158 -16.74 10.24 -10.49
N GLY A 159 -17.33 10.43 -9.31
CA GLY A 159 -18.10 11.63 -8.98
C GLY A 159 -17.15 12.81 -8.77
N GLY A 160 -17.03 13.69 -9.77
CA GLY A 160 -16.03 14.77 -9.91
C GLY A 160 -16.03 15.91 -8.89
N GLN A 161 -16.30 15.63 -7.62
CA GLN A 161 -15.91 16.46 -6.49
C GLN A 161 -14.44 16.16 -6.15
N ASP A 162 -13.52 16.79 -6.88
CA ASP A 162 -12.08 16.81 -6.58
C ASP A 162 -11.85 17.54 -5.26
N THR A 163 -12.08 16.81 -4.16
CA THR A 163 -11.83 17.25 -2.80
C THR A 163 -10.32 17.31 -2.59
N GLY A 164 -9.79 18.52 -2.78
CA GLY A 164 -8.36 18.78 -2.88
C GLY A 164 -7.55 18.43 -1.63
N THR A 165 -6.24 18.40 -1.83
CA THR A 165 -5.19 18.00 -0.88
C THR A 165 -5.41 18.52 0.55
N VAL A 166 -5.58 17.60 1.51
CA VAL A 166 -5.83 17.94 2.92
C VAL A 166 -4.52 18.04 3.69
N SER A 167 -4.28 19.16 4.39
CA SER A 167 -3.06 19.27 5.22
C SER A 167 -3.14 18.38 6.47
N TRP A 168 -1.99 17.86 6.91
CA TRP A 168 -1.88 17.09 8.15
C TRP A 168 -2.44 17.83 9.38
N LYS A 169 -2.24 19.15 9.43
CA LYS A 169 -2.73 20.03 10.51
C LYS A 169 -4.26 20.11 10.52
N ASP A 170 -4.88 20.06 9.34
CA ASP A 170 -6.33 20.07 9.21
C ASP A 170 -6.93 18.70 9.52
N PHE A 171 -6.30 17.61 9.08
CA PHE A 171 -6.67 16.24 9.47
C PHE A 171 -6.60 16.02 10.99
N ARG A 172 -5.52 16.40 11.68
CA ARG A 172 -5.46 16.30 13.16
C ARG A 172 -6.56 17.10 13.84
N ARG A 173 -6.93 18.26 13.31
CA ARG A 173 -8.02 19.08 13.85
C ARG A 173 -9.40 18.47 13.57
N ALA A 174 -9.59 17.83 12.41
CA ALA A 174 -10.79 17.09 12.07
C ALA A 174 -10.98 15.88 13.01
N MET A 175 -9.94 15.06 13.18
CA MET A 175 -9.92 13.95 14.15
C MET A 175 -10.23 14.43 15.57
N ARG A 176 -9.63 15.55 16.03
CA ARG A 176 -9.95 16.10 17.37
C ARG A 176 -11.40 16.54 17.51
N LYS A 177 -11.99 17.12 16.46
CA LYS A 177 -13.42 17.48 16.43
C LYS A 177 -14.36 16.27 16.31
N ALA A 178 -13.85 15.14 15.81
CA ALA A 178 -14.56 13.86 15.80
C ALA A 178 -14.48 13.09 17.12
N GLY A 179 -13.94 13.68 18.20
CA GLY A 179 -13.85 13.02 19.51
C GLY A 179 -12.61 12.15 19.72
N PHE A 180 -11.51 12.41 19.00
CA PHE A 180 -10.22 11.76 19.25
C PHE A 180 -9.23 12.66 20.00
N GLU A 181 -8.46 12.08 20.91
CA GLU A 181 -7.17 12.62 21.31
C GLU A 181 -6.05 12.10 20.39
N SER A 182 -4.89 12.76 20.42
CA SER A 182 -3.76 12.43 19.55
C SER A 182 -2.43 12.61 20.27
N TRP A 183 -1.54 11.63 20.19
CA TRP A 183 -0.22 11.66 20.81
C TRP A 183 0.90 11.30 19.83
N GLU A 184 2.07 11.85 20.09
CA GLU A 184 3.27 11.60 19.29
C GLU A 184 3.79 10.19 19.57
N GLY A 185 3.95 9.40 18.51
CA GLY A 185 4.61 8.10 18.57
C GLY A 185 6.11 8.23 18.30
N ARG A 186 6.74 7.14 17.86
CA ARG A 186 8.14 7.19 17.41
C ARG A 186 8.24 7.83 16.01
N GLY A 187 9.10 8.84 15.88
CA GLY A 187 9.39 9.49 14.58
C GLY A 187 8.18 10.23 14.01
N SER A 188 7.79 9.91 12.77
CA SER A 188 6.65 10.53 12.09
C SER A 188 5.29 9.98 12.54
N ALA A 189 5.24 8.90 13.33
CA ALA A 189 4.01 8.28 13.79
C ALA A 189 3.25 9.17 14.79
N VAL A 190 1.93 9.23 14.65
CA VAL A 190 0.99 9.83 15.60
C VAL A 190 -0.16 8.85 15.78
N GLU A 191 -0.46 8.51 17.02
CA GLU A 191 -1.61 7.68 17.35
C GLU A 191 -2.80 8.57 17.70
N PHE A 192 -4.00 8.08 17.38
CA PHE A 192 -5.27 8.66 17.78
C PHE A 192 -6.11 7.63 18.53
N GLN A 193 -6.84 8.05 19.56
CA GLN A 193 -7.76 7.20 20.31
C GLN A 193 -9.05 7.99 20.60
N PRO A 194 -10.22 7.35 20.63
CA PRO A 194 -11.44 7.97 21.13
C PRO A 194 -11.26 8.49 22.56
N VAL A 195 -11.85 9.63 22.89
CA VAL A 195 -11.88 10.13 24.27
C VAL A 195 -12.79 9.22 25.11
N ALA A 196 -12.41 8.96 26.37
CA ALA A 196 -13.05 7.98 27.24
C ALA A 196 -14.41 8.45 27.80
N HIS A 197 -15.43 8.50 26.92
CA HIS A 197 -16.87 8.62 27.24
C HIS A 197 -17.79 8.55 26.00
N LEU A 198 -17.29 8.29 24.78
CA LEU A 198 -18.13 8.24 23.57
C LEU A 198 -18.62 6.80 23.30
N ASP A 199 -19.89 6.64 22.93
CA ASP A 199 -20.56 5.33 22.84
C ASP A 199 -20.00 4.38 21.77
N TRP A 200 -19.29 4.93 20.78
CA TRP A 200 -18.57 4.20 19.72
C TRP A 200 -17.09 3.97 20.05
N GLY A 201 -16.64 4.54 21.18
CA GLY A 201 -15.25 4.63 21.61
C GLY A 201 -14.77 3.39 22.36
N ASP A 202 -14.86 2.21 21.71
CA ASP A 202 -13.99 1.08 22.09
C ASP A 202 -12.54 1.57 22.23
N SER A 203 -11.77 1.00 23.16
CA SER A 203 -10.35 1.36 23.44
C SER A 203 -9.35 1.09 22.28
N LYS A 204 -9.86 0.92 21.05
CA LYS A 204 -9.13 0.79 19.79
C LYS A 204 -8.45 2.13 19.46
N LYS A 205 -7.12 2.13 19.40
CA LYS A 205 -6.33 3.25 18.86
C LYS A 205 -5.94 3.02 17.39
N ILE A 206 -5.75 4.10 16.64
CA ILE A 206 -5.32 4.08 15.23
C ILE A 206 -4.03 4.89 15.04
N GLY A 207 -2.96 4.22 14.60
CA GLY A 207 -1.69 4.86 14.22
C GLY A 207 -1.73 5.44 12.80
N CYS A 208 -1.20 6.64 12.61
CA CYS A 208 -1.06 7.31 11.31
C CYS A 208 0.28 8.04 11.25
N HIS A 209 1.01 7.93 10.14
CA HIS A 209 2.24 8.70 9.94
C HIS A 209 1.93 10.09 9.38
N ARG A 210 2.65 11.11 9.86
CA ARG A 210 2.77 12.39 9.17
C ARG A 210 3.24 12.13 7.72
N PRO A 211 2.55 12.66 6.69
CA PRO A 211 3.11 12.73 5.36
C PRO A 211 4.36 13.62 5.37
N HIS A 212 5.36 13.24 4.58
CA HIS A 212 6.68 13.86 4.48
C HIS A 212 7.30 13.49 3.11
N PRO A 213 8.00 14.39 2.41
CA PRO A 213 8.37 15.75 2.79
C PRO A 213 7.18 16.72 2.90
N ASP A 214 6.19 16.57 2.02
CA ASP A 214 5.03 17.46 2.00
C ASP A 214 4.06 17.15 3.16
N PRO A 215 3.64 18.15 3.97
CA PRO A 215 2.76 17.95 5.14
C PRO A 215 1.28 17.78 4.76
N TYR A 216 1.02 17.01 3.70
CA TYR A 216 -0.23 16.96 2.95
C TYR A 216 -0.62 15.53 2.57
N PHE A 217 -1.92 15.22 2.65
CA PHE A 217 -2.49 13.98 2.15
C PHE A 217 -2.97 14.14 0.71
N ASP A 218 -2.54 13.22 -0.16
CA ASP A 218 -3.22 12.97 -1.42
C ASP A 218 -4.55 12.22 -1.20
N LEU A 219 -5.40 12.22 -2.22
CA LEU A 219 -6.74 11.63 -2.18
C LEU A 219 -6.72 10.09 -1.99
N ILE A 220 -5.64 9.39 -2.38
CA ILE A 220 -5.50 7.93 -2.20
C ILE A 220 -5.14 7.62 -0.74
N GLN A 221 -4.21 8.36 -0.15
CA GLN A 221 -3.86 8.27 1.27
C GLN A 221 -5.07 8.57 2.16
N LEU A 222 -5.84 9.61 1.80
CA LEU A 222 -7.01 10.06 2.53
C LEU A 222 -8.16 9.03 2.48
N ARG A 223 -8.41 8.41 1.32
CA ARG A 223 -9.33 7.25 1.19
C ARG A 223 -8.82 6.02 1.95
N GLY A 224 -7.51 5.80 1.98
CA GLY A 224 -6.86 4.76 2.79
C GLY A 224 -7.14 4.96 4.28
N LEU A 225 -7.10 6.19 4.77
CA LEU A 225 -7.50 6.56 6.13
C LEU A 225 -8.99 6.34 6.37
N GLY A 226 -9.87 6.79 5.46
CA GLY A 226 -11.32 6.54 5.54
C GLY A 226 -11.67 5.06 5.71
N LYS A 227 -11.05 4.19 4.92
CA LYS A 227 -11.21 2.72 5.04
C LYS A 227 -10.73 2.16 6.38
N ARG A 228 -9.66 2.72 6.96
CA ARG A 228 -9.17 2.30 8.28
C ARG A 228 -10.09 2.79 9.40
N LEU A 229 -10.57 4.03 9.33
CA LEU A 229 -11.56 4.56 10.28
C LEU A 229 -12.87 3.74 10.23
N ASN A 230 -13.31 3.34 9.03
CA ASN A 230 -14.42 2.42 8.86
C ASN A 230 -14.17 1.07 9.55
N LYS A 231 -13.02 0.42 9.29
CA LYS A 231 -12.66 -0.87 9.90
C LYS A 231 -12.54 -0.83 11.44
N HIS A 232 -12.06 0.28 12.02
CA HIS A 232 -11.85 0.38 13.46
C HIS A 232 -13.07 0.89 14.24
N PHE A 233 -13.87 1.80 13.65
CA PHE A 233 -14.90 2.57 14.35
C PHE A 233 -16.27 2.61 13.63
N GLY A 234 -16.45 1.89 12.52
CA GLY A 234 -17.68 1.90 11.70
C GLY A 234 -17.88 3.15 10.84
N PHE A 235 -16.97 4.14 10.94
CA PHE A 235 -17.10 5.45 10.31
C PHE A 235 -17.28 5.38 8.79
N ASN A 236 -18.22 6.15 8.27
CA ASN A 236 -18.58 6.23 6.86
C ASN A 236 -19.06 7.65 6.52
N ARG A 237 -19.59 7.85 5.30
CA ARG A 237 -20.05 9.16 4.81
C ARG A 237 -21.16 9.78 5.66
N ASN A 238 -22.06 8.97 6.21
CA ASN A 238 -23.21 9.43 7.01
C ASN A 238 -22.82 9.72 8.47
N THR A 239 -21.66 9.23 8.92
CA THR A 239 -21.20 9.35 10.31
C THR A 239 -20.97 10.81 10.75
N PHE A 240 -20.75 11.71 9.80
CA PHE A 240 -20.43 13.10 10.06
C PHE A 240 -21.56 13.99 9.56
N VAL A 241 -22.15 14.76 10.48
CA VAL A 241 -23.23 15.70 10.18
C VAL A 241 -22.80 17.12 10.54
N LEU A 242 -23.37 18.12 9.87
CA LEU A 242 -23.07 19.51 10.19
C LEU A 242 -23.60 19.85 11.58
N LYS A 243 -22.75 20.45 12.42
CA LYS A 243 -23.17 21.09 13.66
C LYS A 243 -23.86 22.42 13.37
N GLU A 244 -25.05 22.57 13.94
CA GLU A 244 -25.79 23.83 14.12
C GLU A 244 -25.03 24.82 15.04
#